data_AF-A0A2P7NY56-F1
#
_entry.id   AF-A0A2P7NY56-F1
#
_cell.length_a   1.000
_cell.length_b   1.000
_cell.length_c   1.000
_cell.angle_alpha   90.00
_cell.angle_beta   90.00
_cell.angle_gamma   90.00
#
_symmetry.space_group_name_H-M   'P 1'
#
loop_
_entity.id
_entity.type
_entity.pdbx_description
1 polymer ?
#
loop_
_entity_poly.entity_id
_entity_poly.type
_entity_poly.pdbx_seq_one_letter_code
_entity_poly.pdbx_strand_id
1 'polypeptide(L)'
;MFNRSDIIIPLAISGPAILACGAWLKNTICLTQENKAYISSLIGDLATADARYQLDQTVQSMCKNYTIQPELVTHDLHPDFYSTHFAQAFAEHQHIPTLAVQHHHAHIGAICAEHQLTQPVLGLALDGVGLGTDNTPWGGELLKVEGARFERLGHLTTLALPGGDRAAQEPWRMAAAVLARLNRSKEITQRFSDQFASAIVASMLSKNLNCPQTSSMGRLFDAAAGLLGVSLTQSHEAHAPIQLQKLAEQHGPACALTDGYQITETNNLDFSPLLMTLIDDCDLKQNLPYAAALFHATLIEGLATWTEIAAEKHQVFILALGGGCFHNTVLRYGLVNRLNAPRFHLFFSRQLQPDDSAIALGQAWVALQNACL
;
A
#
# COMPACT_ATOMS: atom_id res chain seq x y z
N MET A 1 32.09 8.16 -14.12
CA MET A 1 31.00 8.95 -14.72
C MET A 1 29.78 8.75 -13.83
N PHE A 2 29.37 9.77 -13.08
CA PHE A 2 28.16 9.68 -12.26
C PHE A 2 26.97 9.36 -13.18
N ASN A 3 26.24 8.28 -12.89
CA ASN A 3 24.99 8.01 -13.59
C ASN A 3 24.05 9.17 -13.23
N ARG A 4 23.63 9.94 -14.24
CA ARG A 4 22.90 11.21 -14.06
C ARG A 4 21.44 11.04 -13.57
N SER A 5 21.11 9.85 -13.07
CA SER A 5 19.75 9.39 -12.76
C SER A 5 19.44 9.22 -11.28
N ASP A 6 20.46 9.21 -10.41
CA ASP A 6 20.26 8.83 -9.01
C ASP A 6 19.72 10.01 -8.21
N ILE A 7 18.63 9.76 -7.46
CA ILE A 7 17.98 10.76 -6.63
C ILE A 7 18.73 10.84 -5.29
N ILE A 8 19.07 12.05 -4.85
CA ILE A 8 19.76 12.28 -3.57
C ILE A 8 18.81 13.00 -2.62
N ILE A 9 18.51 12.37 -1.49
CA ILE A 9 17.60 12.91 -0.48
C ILE A 9 18.41 13.24 0.79
N PRO A 10 18.36 14.50 1.27
CA PRO A 10 18.98 14.87 2.54
C PRO A 10 18.13 14.35 3.71
N LEU A 11 18.77 13.69 4.66
CA LEU A 11 18.15 13.08 5.82
C LEU A 11 18.30 13.97 7.06
N ALA A 12 17.35 13.85 7.99
CA ALA A 12 17.37 14.61 9.24
C ALA A 12 18.50 14.16 10.19
N ILE A 13 18.89 12.88 10.09
CA ILE A 13 19.82 12.22 10.98
C ILE A 13 21.01 11.72 10.15
N SER A 14 22.22 11.88 10.71
CA SER A 14 23.42 11.26 10.18
C SER A 14 23.64 9.89 10.83
N GLY A 15 24.04 8.88 10.07
CA GLY A 15 24.26 7.54 10.61
C GLY A 15 25.16 6.66 9.74
N PRO A 16 25.19 5.34 10.04
CA PRO A 16 26.03 4.39 9.33
C PRO A 16 25.64 4.24 7.86
N ALA A 17 26.53 3.65 7.09
CA ALA A 17 26.25 3.30 5.71
C ALA A 17 25.27 2.11 5.66
N ILE A 18 24.08 2.32 5.08
CA ILE A 18 23.03 1.30 4.98
C ILE A 18 22.77 0.99 3.51
N LEU A 19 22.65 -0.30 3.19
CA LEU A 19 22.10 -0.77 1.92
C LEU A 19 20.67 -1.23 2.14
N ALA A 20 19.70 -0.55 1.54
CA ALA A 20 18.30 -0.95 1.55
C ALA A 20 17.89 -1.55 0.20
N CYS A 21 17.41 -2.79 0.25
CA CYS A 21 17.17 -3.61 -0.93
C CYS A 21 15.77 -3.46 -1.56
N GLY A 22 14.88 -2.68 -0.93
CA GLY A 22 13.56 -2.36 -1.46
C GLY A 22 12.57 -3.52 -1.45
N ALA A 23 11.48 -3.33 -2.18
CA ALA A 23 10.37 -4.29 -2.32
C ALA A 23 10.54 -5.22 -3.53
N TRP A 24 9.54 -6.05 -3.81
CA TRP A 24 9.49 -6.90 -5.00
C TRP A 24 9.08 -6.14 -6.26
N LEU A 25 7.98 -5.39 -6.18
CA LEU A 25 7.44 -4.63 -7.29
C LEU A 25 8.15 -3.27 -7.37
N LYS A 26 8.31 -2.76 -8.60
CA LYS A 26 8.88 -1.43 -8.87
C LYS A 26 10.15 -1.16 -8.06
N ASN A 27 11.03 -2.15 -7.97
CA ASN A 27 12.15 -2.13 -7.05
C ASN A 27 13.11 -0.96 -7.36
N THR A 28 13.57 -0.35 -6.28
CA THR A 28 14.72 0.55 -6.24
C THR A 28 15.64 0.10 -5.09
N ILE A 29 16.87 0.56 -5.12
CA ILE A 29 17.86 0.36 -4.05
C ILE A 29 18.18 1.72 -3.44
N CYS A 30 18.44 1.76 -2.13
CA CYS A 30 18.93 2.96 -1.46
C CYS A 30 20.25 2.66 -0.73
N LEU A 31 21.25 3.51 -0.93
CA LEU A 31 22.45 3.56 -0.12
C LEU A 31 22.42 4.81 0.75
N THR A 32 22.82 4.72 2.01
CA THR A 32 23.04 5.90 2.86
C THR A 32 24.52 6.12 3.13
N GLN A 33 24.88 7.38 3.34
CA GLN A 33 26.15 7.79 3.93
C GLN A 33 25.94 9.12 4.64
N GLU A 34 26.37 9.21 5.90
CA GLU A 34 26.12 10.37 6.75
C GLU A 34 24.63 10.73 6.76
N ASN A 35 24.27 11.95 6.35
CA ASN A 35 22.90 12.46 6.29
C ASN A 35 22.32 12.46 4.86
N LYS A 36 22.75 11.55 3.99
CA LYS A 36 22.25 11.47 2.61
C LYS A 36 21.81 10.05 2.25
N ALA A 37 20.71 9.98 1.53
CA ALA A 37 20.22 8.78 0.86
C ALA A 37 20.42 8.93 -0.66
N TYR A 38 21.01 7.92 -1.28
CA TYR A 38 21.23 7.78 -2.71
C TYR A 38 20.31 6.68 -3.23
N ILE A 39 19.33 7.03 -4.04
CA ILE A 39 18.31 6.11 -4.55
C ILE A 39 18.63 5.80 -6.01
N SER A 40 18.64 4.53 -6.36
CA SER A 40 18.86 4.05 -7.72
C SER A 40 17.74 4.51 -8.67
N SER A 41 18.01 4.47 -9.97
CA SER A 41 16.94 4.37 -10.96
C SER A 41 16.06 3.14 -10.73
N LEU A 42 14.83 3.17 -11.28
CA LEU A 42 13.88 2.05 -11.19
C LEU A 42 14.44 0.79 -11.87
N ILE A 43 14.52 -0.31 -11.11
CA ILE A 43 14.90 -1.64 -11.61
C ILE A 43 13.68 -2.37 -12.20
N GLY A 44 12.51 -2.23 -11.55
CA GLY A 44 11.26 -2.85 -12.00
C GLY A 44 10.82 -4.04 -11.15
N ASP A 45 10.04 -4.95 -11.73
CA ASP A 45 9.52 -6.15 -11.04
C ASP A 45 10.57 -7.26 -11.01
N LEU A 46 10.91 -7.73 -9.80
CA LEU A 46 11.90 -8.78 -9.55
C LEU A 46 11.40 -10.21 -9.90
N ALA A 47 10.28 -10.35 -10.60
CA ALA A 47 9.78 -11.62 -11.13
C ALA A 47 10.70 -12.25 -12.20
N THR A 48 11.48 -11.45 -12.92
CA THR A 48 12.32 -11.92 -14.04
C THR A 48 13.79 -12.07 -13.66
N ALA A 49 14.50 -13.01 -14.29
CA ALA A 49 15.94 -13.19 -14.09
C ALA A 49 16.73 -11.94 -14.50
N ASP A 50 16.31 -11.24 -15.55
CA ASP A 50 16.94 -10.00 -16.00
C ASP A 50 16.85 -8.90 -14.93
N ALA A 51 15.67 -8.68 -14.35
CA ALA A 51 15.49 -7.68 -13.28
C ALA A 51 16.34 -8.01 -12.04
N ARG A 52 16.43 -9.29 -11.68
CA ARG A 52 17.28 -9.77 -10.58
C ARG A 52 18.75 -9.50 -10.84
N TYR A 53 19.23 -9.80 -12.05
CA TYR A 53 20.59 -9.49 -12.46
C TYR A 53 20.85 -7.98 -12.46
N GLN A 54 19.89 -7.16 -12.89
CA GLN A 54 20.00 -5.69 -12.83
C GLN A 54 20.09 -5.17 -11.39
N LEU A 55 19.36 -5.77 -10.45
CA LEU A 55 19.47 -5.44 -9.03
C LEU A 55 20.90 -5.67 -8.53
N ASP A 56 21.44 -6.87 -8.76
CA ASP A 56 22.79 -7.24 -8.33
C ASP A 56 23.86 -6.27 -8.90
N GLN A 57 23.77 -5.96 -10.19
CA GLN A 57 24.67 -5.02 -10.86
C GLN A 57 24.53 -3.59 -10.32
N THR A 58 23.30 -3.16 -10.01
CA THR A 58 23.01 -1.82 -9.48
C THR A 58 23.65 -1.64 -8.12
N VAL A 59 23.50 -2.61 -7.21
CA VAL A 59 24.13 -2.56 -5.88
C VAL A 59 25.65 -2.44 -5.98
N GLN A 60 26.29 -3.30 -6.80
CA GLN A 60 27.74 -3.27 -7.00
C GLN A 60 28.22 -1.93 -7.58
N SER A 61 27.51 -1.43 -8.59
CA SER A 61 27.81 -0.16 -9.24
C SER A 61 27.69 1.01 -8.28
N MET A 62 26.59 1.08 -7.51
CA MET A 62 26.36 2.16 -6.55
C MET A 62 27.39 2.17 -5.42
N CYS A 63 27.68 1.02 -4.80
CA CYS A 63 28.70 0.93 -3.74
C CYS A 63 30.06 1.43 -4.24
N LYS A 64 30.44 1.05 -5.47
CA LYS A 64 31.68 1.50 -6.10
C LYS A 64 31.67 3.00 -6.45
N ASN A 65 30.60 3.49 -7.07
CA ASN A 65 30.51 4.88 -7.55
C ASN A 65 30.49 5.89 -6.41
N TYR A 66 29.79 5.57 -5.32
CA TYR A 66 29.74 6.42 -4.13
C TYR A 66 30.85 6.12 -3.13
N THR A 67 31.66 5.07 -3.37
CA THR A 67 32.71 4.62 -2.43
C THR A 67 32.13 4.36 -1.04
N ILE A 68 30.95 3.72 -1.00
CA ILE A 68 30.23 3.38 0.22
C ILE A 68 30.41 1.88 0.49
N GLN A 69 30.82 1.53 1.71
CA GLN A 69 30.83 0.17 2.22
C GLN A 69 29.69 0.04 3.23
N PRO A 70 28.60 -0.68 2.91
CA PRO A 70 27.48 -0.86 3.83
C PRO A 70 27.91 -1.54 5.13
N GLU A 71 27.42 -1.03 6.25
CA GLU A 71 27.60 -1.58 7.61
C GLU A 71 26.35 -2.35 8.07
N LEU A 72 25.22 -2.14 7.40
CA LEU A 72 23.93 -2.78 7.65
C LEU A 72 23.17 -2.94 6.33
N VAL A 73 22.47 -4.06 6.16
CA VAL A 73 21.57 -4.28 5.03
C VAL A 73 20.12 -4.34 5.51
N THR A 74 19.21 -3.62 4.86
CA THR A 74 17.78 -3.69 5.13
C THR A 74 17.02 -4.31 3.97
N HIS A 75 15.93 -4.99 4.30
CA HIS A 75 15.06 -5.63 3.32
C HIS A 75 13.62 -5.66 3.84
N ASP A 76 12.68 -6.01 2.96
CA ASP A 76 11.26 -6.16 3.34
C ASP A 76 11.09 -7.31 4.34
N LEU A 77 10.06 -7.24 5.17
CA LEU A 77 9.67 -8.33 6.07
C LEU A 77 9.33 -9.62 5.31
N HIS A 78 8.93 -9.53 4.04
CA HIS A 78 8.59 -10.70 3.22
C HIS A 78 9.81 -11.62 3.00
N PRO A 79 9.76 -12.89 3.48
CA PRO A 79 10.92 -13.78 3.42
C PRO A 79 11.24 -14.26 2.01
N ASP A 80 10.23 -14.43 1.15
CA ASP A 80 10.41 -15.00 -0.20
C ASP A 80 10.73 -13.97 -1.29
N PHE A 81 10.90 -12.69 -0.94
CA PHE A 81 11.27 -11.69 -1.93
C PHE A 81 12.70 -11.91 -2.39
N TYR A 82 12.95 -11.73 -3.70
CA TYR A 82 14.32 -11.79 -4.20
C TYR A 82 15.21 -10.73 -3.54
N SER A 83 14.69 -9.52 -3.28
CA SER A 83 15.41 -8.48 -2.55
C SER A 83 15.80 -8.91 -1.13
N THR A 84 14.96 -9.70 -0.45
CA THR A 84 15.25 -10.30 0.86
C THR A 84 16.35 -11.36 0.76
N HIS A 85 16.24 -12.29 -0.19
CA HIS A 85 17.29 -13.30 -0.40
C HIS A 85 18.64 -12.67 -0.78
N PHE A 86 18.61 -11.65 -1.65
CA PHE A 86 19.80 -10.87 -2.00
C PHE A 86 20.42 -10.21 -0.77
N ALA A 87 19.60 -9.54 0.05
CA ALA A 87 20.06 -8.85 1.25
C ALA A 87 20.77 -9.79 2.23
N GLN A 88 20.18 -10.97 2.46
CA GLN A 88 20.75 -12.00 3.33
C GLN A 88 22.09 -12.54 2.79
N ALA A 89 22.14 -12.89 1.50
CA ALA A 89 23.36 -13.40 0.88
C ALA A 89 24.49 -12.34 0.85
N PHE A 90 24.14 -11.08 0.55
CA PHE A 90 25.08 -9.97 0.56
C PHE A 90 25.64 -9.73 1.97
N ALA A 91 24.77 -9.70 2.98
CA ALA A 91 25.15 -9.48 4.36
C ALA A 91 26.04 -10.60 4.90
N GLU A 92 25.74 -11.87 4.58
CA GLU A 92 26.57 -13.01 4.92
C GLU A 92 27.97 -12.91 4.30
N HIS A 93 28.06 -12.57 3.01
CA HIS A 93 29.33 -12.41 2.30
C HIS A 93 30.17 -11.25 2.84
N GLN A 94 29.54 -10.15 3.27
CA GLN A 94 30.22 -8.97 3.80
C GLN A 94 30.43 -9.04 5.34
N HIS A 95 29.91 -10.07 6.01
CA HIS A 95 29.92 -10.22 7.47
C HIS A 95 29.29 -9.03 8.21
N ILE A 96 28.16 -8.54 7.71
CA ILE A 96 27.39 -7.42 8.29
C ILE A 96 25.97 -7.87 8.68
N PRO A 97 25.30 -7.20 9.62
CA PRO A 97 23.93 -7.55 10.00
C PRO A 97 22.89 -7.24 8.92
N THR A 98 21.73 -7.89 9.04
CA THR A 98 20.50 -7.58 8.30
C THR A 98 19.41 -7.05 9.24
N LEU A 99 18.56 -6.15 8.75
CA LEU A 99 17.34 -5.72 9.43
C LEU A 99 16.13 -5.82 8.49
N ALA A 100 15.17 -6.68 8.85
CA ALA A 100 13.87 -6.73 8.19
C ALA A 100 13.02 -5.54 8.62
N VAL A 101 12.42 -4.85 7.65
CA VAL A 101 11.54 -3.70 7.88
C VAL A 101 10.16 -3.99 7.30
N GLN A 102 9.12 -3.71 8.08
CA GLN A 102 7.76 -3.94 7.65
C GLN A 102 7.37 -2.99 6.51
N HIS A 103 6.71 -3.54 5.48
CA HIS A 103 6.43 -2.85 4.22
C HIS A 103 5.70 -1.50 4.37
N HIS A 104 4.64 -1.46 5.17
CA HIS A 104 3.82 -0.25 5.37
C HIS A 104 4.52 0.77 6.26
N HIS A 105 5.31 0.32 7.24
CA HIS A 105 6.20 1.17 8.01
C HIS A 105 7.27 1.79 7.10
N ALA A 106 7.78 1.06 6.11
CA ALA A 106 8.68 1.62 5.10
C ALA A 106 7.99 2.66 4.21
N HIS A 107 6.75 2.44 3.74
CA HIS A 107 6.00 3.47 3.00
C HIS A 107 5.91 4.79 3.78
N ILE A 108 5.58 4.71 5.08
CA ILE A 108 5.51 5.89 5.95
C ILE A 108 6.90 6.47 6.22
N GLY A 109 7.89 5.62 6.47
CA GLY A 109 9.27 6.00 6.69
C GLY A 109 9.89 6.75 5.52
N ALA A 110 9.51 6.40 4.28
CA ALA A 110 9.97 7.11 3.09
C ALA A 110 9.50 8.58 3.10
N ILE A 111 8.23 8.82 3.44
CA ILE A 111 7.67 10.17 3.59
C ILE A 111 8.38 10.91 4.73
N CYS A 112 8.60 10.26 5.88
CA CYS A 112 9.35 10.85 6.97
C CYS A 112 10.78 11.24 6.55
N ALA A 113 11.45 10.43 5.72
CA ALA A 113 12.78 10.73 5.20
C ALA A 113 12.77 11.95 4.28
N GLU A 114 11.83 11.99 3.31
CA GLU A 114 11.71 13.09 2.34
C GLU A 114 11.47 14.45 3.00
N HIS A 115 10.70 14.46 4.08
CA HIS A 115 10.31 15.68 4.82
C HIS A 115 11.12 15.90 6.10
N GLN A 116 12.15 15.07 6.35
CA GLN A 116 13.01 15.17 7.53
C GLN A 116 12.24 15.16 8.85
N LEU A 117 11.15 14.40 8.90
CA LEU A 117 10.31 14.27 10.08
C LEU A 117 11.01 13.38 11.10
N THR A 118 11.09 13.87 12.34
CA THR A 118 11.68 13.15 13.48
C THR A 118 10.69 12.97 14.63
N GLN A 119 9.56 13.68 14.58
CA GLN A 119 8.47 13.59 15.52
C GLN A 119 7.59 12.36 15.22
N PRO A 120 6.80 11.87 16.20
CA PRO A 120 5.74 10.90 15.96
C PRO A 120 4.79 11.34 14.84
N VAL A 121 4.42 10.40 13.98
CA VAL A 121 3.44 10.63 12.91
C VAL A 121 2.32 9.58 12.95
N LEU A 122 1.14 9.96 12.47
CA LEU A 122 0.13 8.99 12.07
C LEU A 122 0.29 8.69 10.59
N GLY A 123 0.54 7.42 10.30
CA GLY A 123 0.67 6.89 8.97
C GLY A 123 -0.64 6.32 8.46
N LEU A 124 -1.19 6.84 7.37
CA LEU A 124 -2.23 6.17 6.61
C LEU A 124 -1.58 5.46 5.41
N ALA A 125 -1.38 4.14 5.54
CA ALA A 125 -0.67 3.32 4.56
C ALA A 125 -1.67 2.53 3.71
N LEU A 126 -1.92 2.98 2.48
CA LEU A 126 -2.93 2.45 1.57
C LEU A 126 -2.27 1.87 0.32
N ASP A 127 -2.32 0.55 0.18
CA ASP A 127 -1.57 -0.17 -0.84
C ASP A 127 -2.29 -1.43 -1.36
N GLY A 128 -1.69 -2.07 -2.37
CA GLY A 128 -2.14 -3.31 -2.96
C GLY A 128 -1.88 -4.53 -2.06
N VAL A 129 -0.64 -4.73 -1.63
CA VAL A 129 -0.27 -5.83 -0.73
C VAL A 129 1.10 -5.57 -0.09
N GLY A 130 1.21 -5.81 1.21
CA GLY A 130 2.50 -5.99 1.88
C GLY A 130 2.35 -6.97 3.05
N LEU A 131 3.40 -7.73 3.37
CA LEU A 131 3.31 -8.72 4.43
C LEU A 131 3.18 -8.03 5.80
N GLY A 132 2.11 -8.37 6.52
CA GLY A 132 1.88 -7.96 7.88
C GLY A 132 2.76 -8.70 8.88
N THR A 133 2.92 -8.13 10.07
CA THR A 133 3.61 -8.79 11.19
C THR A 133 2.86 -10.02 11.74
N ASP A 134 1.59 -10.16 11.38
CA ASP A 134 0.72 -11.30 11.65
C ASP A 134 0.71 -12.33 10.49
N ASN A 135 1.62 -12.21 9.53
CA ASN A 135 1.70 -12.99 8.30
C ASN A 135 0.44 -12.90 7.41
N THR A 136 -0.35 -11.83 7.54
CA THR A 136 -1.48 -11.57 6.66
C THR A 136 -1.16 -10.48 5.63
N PRO A 137 -1.76 -10.51 4.42
CA PRO A 137 -1.66 -9.42 3.45
C PRO A 137 -2.30 -8.11 3.97
N TRP A 138 -1.48 -7.13 4.29
CA TRP A 138 -1.91 -5.77 4.65
C TRP A 138 -2.03 -4.87 3.41
N GLY A 139 -2.63 -3.70 3.56
CA GLY A 139 -2.73 -2.68 2.51
C GLY A 139 -3.73 -1.56 2.78
N GLY A 140 -4.25 -1.45 4.00
CA GLY A 140 -5.23 -0.44 4.38
C GLY A 140 -5.10 -0.16 5.86
N GLU A 141 -3.95 0.36 6.25
CA GLU A 141 -3.50 0.40 7.64
C GLU A 141 -3.46 1.82 8.19
N LEU A 142 -3.84 1.96 9.45
CA LEU A 142 -3.59 3.16 10.24
C LEU A 142 -2.52 2.86 11.28
N LEU A 143 -1.39 3.53 11.16
CA LEU A 143 -0.18 3.28 11.93
C LEU A 143 0.15 4.50 12.79
N LYS A 144 0.65 4.27 14.00
CA LYS A 144 1.41 5.28 14.75
C LYS A 144 2.89 4.96 14.58
N VAL A 145 3.67 5.86 14.00
CA VAL A 145 5.09 5.65 13.72
C VAL A 145 5.92 6.60 14.59
N GLU A 146 6.84 6.02 15.35
CA GLU A 146 7.77 6.71 16.24
C GLU A 146 9.19 6.21 15.96
N GLY A 147 9.85 6.85 15.00
CA GLY A 147 11.17 6.43 14.51
C GLY A 147 11.15 4.99 13.97
N ALA A 148 12.01 4.13 14.54
CA ALA A 148 12.14 2.73 14.14
C ALA A 148 10.98 1.83 14.62
N ARG A 149 10.03 2.37 15.39
CA ARG A 149 8.90 1.59 15.93
C ARG A 149 7.60 2.05 15.27
N PHE A 150 6.68 1.11 15.14
CA PHE A 150 5.31 1.41 14.76
C PHE A 150 4.31 0.58 15.58
N GLU A 151 3.11 1.12 15.74
CA GLU A 151 1.94 0.45 16.28
C GLU A 151 0.84 0.45 15.20
N ARG A 152 0.25 -0.72 14.93
CA ARG A 152 -0.93 -0.84 14.08
C ARG A 152 -2.16 -0.45 14.90
N LEU A 153 -2.64 0.78 14.73
CA LEU A 153 -3.78 1.31 15.48
C LEU A 153 -5.11 0.71 15.02
N GLY A 154 -5.19 0.36 13.75
CA GLY A 154 -6.37 -0.24 13.13
C GLY A 154 -6.13 -0.53 11.65
N HIS A 155 -7.10 -1.18 11.01
CA HIS A 155 -7.02 -1.52 9.60
C HIS A 155 -8.40 -1.52 8.92
N LEU A 156 -8.42 -1.55 7.59
CA LEU A 156 -9.66 -1.85 6.87
C LEU A 156 -10.16 -3.24 7.25
N THR A 157 -11.47 -3.34 7.42
CA THR A 157 -12.11 -4.63 7.66
C THR A 157 -11.75 -5.64 6.58
N THR A 158 -11.38 -6.86 7.00
CA THR A 158 -10.77 -7.80 6.07
C THR A 158 -11.75 -8.40 5.08
N LEU A 159 -11.25 -8.64 3.87
CA LEU A 159 -11.89 -9.42 2.82
C LEU A 159 -11.11 -10.69 2.56
N ALA A 160 -11.80 -11.76 2.15
CA ALA A 160 -11.15 -12.97 1.67
C ALA A 160 -10.53 -12.74 0.29
N LEU A 161 -9.37 -13.36 0.03
CA LEU A 161 -8.70 -13.41 -1.27
C LEU A 161 -8.90 -14.80 -1.93
N PRO A 162 -10.04 -15.11 -2.56
CA PRO A 162 -10.28 -16.45 -3.07
C PRO A 162 -9.36 -16.80 -4.24
N GLY A 163 -8.35 -17.61 -3.96
CA GLY A 163 -7.30 -17.98 -4.92
C GLY A 163 -6.02 -17.14 -4.79
N GLY A 164 -5.84 -16.41 -3.68
CA GLY A 164 -4.63 -15.62 -3.41
C GLY A 164 -4.39 -14.57 -4.49
N ASP A 165 -3.21 -14.58 -5.09
CA ASP A 165 -2.77 -13.62 -6.11
C ASP A 165 -3.71 -13.54 -7.32
N ARG A 166 -4.45 -14.61 -7.65
CA ARG A 166 -5.45 -14.58 -8.73
C ARG A 166 -6.55 -13.56 -8.45
N ALA A 167 -6.87 -13.29 -7.19
CA ALA A 167 -7.87 -12.28 -6.83
C ALA A 167 -7.45 -10.86 -7.22
N ALA A 168 -6.14 -10.58 -7.32
CA ALA A 168 -5.63 -9.32 -7.85
C ALA A 168 -5.71 -9.25 -9.39
N GLN A 169 -5.74 -10.37 -10.11
CA GLN A 169 -5.88 -10.40 -11.58
C GLN A 169 -7.33 -10.52 -12.04
N GLU A 170 -8.21 -11.01 -11.17
CA GLU A 170 -9.61 -11.27 -11.47
C GLU A 170 -10.50 -10.51 -10.45
N PRO A 171 -10.67 -9.17 -10.55
CA PRO A 171 -11.47 -8.37 -9.61
C PRO A 171 -12.88 -8.90 -9.29
N TRP A 172 -13.50 -9.67 -10.19
CA TRP A 172 -14.78 -10.36 -9.91
C TRP A 172 -14.70 -11.29 -8.70
N ARG A 173 -13.50 -11.85 -8.40
CA ARG A 173 -13.23 -12.66 -7.20
C ARG A 173 -13.33 -11.86 -5.92
N MET A 174 -12.87 -10.60 -5.93
CA MET A 174 -13.00 -9.69 -4.80
C MET A 174 -14.46 -9.28 -4.61
N ALA A 175 -15.19 -9.03 -5.69
CA ALA A 175 -16.62 -8.80 -5.64
C ALA A 175 -17.38 -10.02 -5.07
N ALA A 176 -17.00 -11.25 -5.43
CA ALA A 176 -17.53 -12.47 -4.85
C ALA A 176 -17.21 -12.62 -3.36
N ALA A 177 -16.01 -12.20 -2.92
CA ALA A 177 -15.64 -12.19 -1.51
C ALA A 177 -16.51 -11.22 -0.69
N VAL A 178 -16.85 -10.05 -1.24
CA VAL A 178 -17.81 -9.13 -0.63
C VAL A 178 -19.20 -9.75 -0.52
N LEU A 179 -19.71 -10.37 -1.59
CA LEU A 179 -21.01 -11.08 -1.54
C LEU A 179 -21.00 -12.15 -0.45
N ALA A 180 -19.92 -12.94 -0.33
CA ALA A 180 -19.82 -13.96 0.71
C ALA A 180 -19.80 -13.35 2.13
N ARG A 181 -19.03 -12.28 2.33
CA ARG A 181 -18.98 -11.56 3.62
C ARG A 181 -20.34 -11.00 4.03
N LEU A 182 -21.13 -10.54 3.07
CA LEU A 182 -22.48 -10.00 3.30
C LEU A 182 -23.57 -11.10 3.38
N ASN A 183 -23.19 -12.38 3.49
CA ASN A 183 -24.11 -13.53 3.51
C ASN A 183 -24.94 -13.72 2.24
N ARG A 184 -24.40 -13.28 1.10
CA ARG A 184 -25.03 -13.32 -0.24
C ARG A 184 -24.33 -14.27 -1.19
N SER A 185 -23.65 -15.30 -0.67
CA SER A 185 -22.88 -16.28 -1.48
C SER A 185 -23.71 -16.96 -2.58
N LYS A 186 -25.03 -17.08 -2.40
CA LYS A 186 -25.95 -17.65 -3.41
C LYS A 186 -26.02 -16.81 -4.69
N GLU A 187 -25.70 -15.52 -4.64
CA GLU A 187 -25.73 -14.63 -5.80
C GLU A 187 -24.46 -14.72 -6.66
N ILE A 188 -23.38 -15.30 -6.15
CA ILE A 188 -22.07 -15.34 -6.83
C ILE A 188 -22.21 -16.00 -8.21
N THR A 189 -22.81 -17.19 -8.28
CA THR A 189 -22.95 -17.94 -9.55
C THR A 189 -23.93 -17.28 -10.52
N GLN A 190 -24.91 -16.53 -10.02
CA GLN A 190 -25.85 -15.80 -10.86
C GLN A 190 -25.18 -14.57 -11.48
N ARG A 191 -24.51 -13.75 -10.66
CA ARG A 191 -23.90 -12.48 -11.05
C ARG A 191 -22.64 -12.65 -11.90
N PHE A 192 -21.89 -13.72 -11.68
CA PHE A 192 -20.67 -14.04 -12.41
C PHE A 192 -20.83 -15.34 -13.21
N SER A 193 -22.00 -15.55 -13.81
CA SER A 193 -22.31 -16.75 -14.60
C SER A 193 -21.39 -16.93 -15.81
N ASP A 194 -20.93 -15.83 -16.41
CA ASP A 194 -19.95 -15.84 -17.50
C ASP A 194 -18.52 -16.22 -17.03
N GLN A 195 -18.27 -16.23 -15.72
CA GLN A 195 -16.98 -16.62 -15.15
C GLN A 195 -16.99 -18.13 -14.87
N PHE A 196 -16.21 -18.88 -15.65
CA PHE A 196 -16.12 -20.34 -15.54
C PHE A 196 -15.83 -20.84 -14.11
N ALA A 197 -15.06 -20.08 -13.34
CA ALA A 197 -14.67 -20.44 -11.99
C ALA A 197 -15.67 -19.97 -10.89
N SER A 198 -16.81 -19.36 -11.22
CA SER A 198 -17.72 -18.75 -10.24
C SER A 198 -18.24 -19.74 -9.19
N ALA A 199 -18.66 -20.94 -9.61
CA ALA A 199 -19.11 -22.00 -8.70
C ALA A 199 -17.98 -22.52 -7.79
N ILE A 200 -16.76 -22.61 -8.33
CA ILE A 200 -15.56 -23.01 -7.57
C ILE A 200 -15.25 -21.94 -6.51
N VAL A 201 -15.24 -20.65 -6.89
CA VAL A 201 -14.98 -19.54 -5.97
C VAL A 201 -16.05 -19.46 -4.88
N ALA A 202 -17.33 -19.66 -5.20
CA ALA A 202 -18.38 -19.76 -4.18
C ALA A 202 -18.12 -20.92 -3.19
N SER A 203 -17.66 -22.07 -3.67
CA SER A 203 -17.27 -23.18 -2.79
C SER A 203 -16.01 -22.87 -1.97
N MET A 204 -15.03 -22.16 -2.53
CA MET A 204 -13.81 -21.76 -1.81
C MET A 204 -14.14 -20.83 -0.65
N LEU A 205 -14.99 -19.83 -0.90
CA LEU A 205 -15.42 -18.85 0.09
C LEU A 205 -16.25 -19.50 1.21
N SER A 206 -17.22 -20.36 0.86
CA SER A 206 -18.07 -21.03 1.87
C SER A 206 -17.30 -22.00 2.76
N LYS A 207 -16.20 -22.59 2.26
CA LYS A 207 -15.35 -23.53 3.02
C LYS A 207 -14.07 -22.89 3.57
N ASN A 208 -13.86 -21.60 3.33
CA ASN A 208 -12.63 -20.88 3.63
C ASN A 208 -11.35 -21.58 3.11
N LEU A 209 -11.39 -22.12 1.88
CA LEU A 209 -10.28 -22.84 1.25
C LEU A 209 -9.50 -21.92 0.31
N ASN A 210 -8.19 -21.76 0.55
CA ASN A 210 -7.31 -20.86 -0.20
C ASN A 210 -7.88 -19.42 -0.31
N CYS A 211 -8.38 -18.93 0.83
CA CYS A 211 -9.01 -17.63 0.99
C CYS A 211 -8.31 -16.84 2.13
N PRO A 212 -6.99 -16.53 2.02
CA PRO A 212 -6.33 -15.70 3.03
C PRO A 212 -7.06 -14.37 3.19
N GLN A 213 -7.04 -13.82 4.40
CA GLN A 213 -7.69 -12.56 4.72
C GLN A 213 -6.75 -11.39 4.41
N THR A 214 -7.29 -10.30 3.88
CA THR A 214 -6.53 -9.08 3.61
C THR A 214 -7.27 -7.84 4.07
N SER A 215 -6.54 -6.84 4.55
CA SER A 215 -7.00 -5.46 4.81
C SER A 215 -6.67 -4.50 3.66
N SER A 216 -6.33 -5.02 2.48
CA SER A 216 -5.85 -4.21 1.36
C SER A 216 -6.87 -3.22 0.79
N MET A 217 -6.46 -1.95 0.70
CA MET A 217 -7.21 -0.91 0.01
C MET A 217 -7.28 -1.20 -1.49
N GLY A 218 -6.18 -1.64 -2.12
CA GLY A 218 -6.20 -2.03 -3.53
C GLY A 218 -7.24 -3.12 -3.83
N ARG A 219 -7.39 -4.08 -2.92
CA ARG A 219 -8.41 -5.15 -3.03
C ARG A 219 -9.83 -4.65 -2.78
N LEU A 220 -10.02 -3.62 -1.96
CA LEU A 220 -11.31 -2.92 -1.82
C LEU A 220 -11.69 -2.20 -3.13
N PHE A 221 -10.75 -1.53 -3.78
CA PHE A 221 -10.95 -0.95 -5.12
C PHE A 221 -11.31 -2.02 -6.16
N ASP A 222 -10.59 -3.15 -6.19
CA ASP A 222 -10.91 -4.28 -7.07
C ASP A 222 -12.32 -4.81 -6.81
N ALA A 223 -12.73 -4.93 -5.53
CA ALA A 223 -14.07 -5.37 -5.17
C ALA A 223 -15.14 -4.42 -5.70
N ALA A 224 -14.97 -3.11 -5.53
CA ALA A 224 -15.90 -2.11 -6.04
C ALA A 224 -15.99 -2.13 -7.58
N ALA A 225 -14.85 -2.21 -8.26
CA ALA A 225 -14.79 -2.31 -9.72
C ALA A 225 -15.46 -3.59 -10.24
N GLY A 226 -15.25 -4.72 -9.57
CA GLY A 226 -15.88 -5.99 -9.92
C GLY A 226 -17.39 -6.01 -9.66
N LEU A 227 -17.86 -5.38 -8.58
CA LEU A 227 -19.29 -5.25 -8.25
C LEU A 227 -20.04 -4.38 -9.26
N LEU A 228 -19.40 -3.30 -9.71
CA LEU A 228 -19.93 -2.38 -10.71
C LEU A 228 -19.77 -2.90 -12.16
N GLY A 229 -19.07 -4.02 -12.35
CA GLY A 229 -18.79 -4.57 -13.68
C GLY A 229 -17.84 -3.72 -14.53
N VAL A 230 -17.09 -2.79 -13.92
CA VAL A 230 -16.14 -1.91 -14.60
C VAL A 230 -14.95 -2.71 -15.15
N SER A 231 -14.46 -3.66 -14.36
CA SER A 231 -13.41 -4.58 -14.75
C SER A 231 -13.59 -5.89 -13.99
N LEU A 232 -13.74 -6.99 -14.72
CA LEU A 232 -13.85 -8.32 -14.13
C LEU A 232 -12.48 -9.03 -14.11
N THR A 233 -11.60 -8.73 -15.06
CA THR A 233 -10.26 -9.30 -15.21
C THR A 233 -9.28 -8.23 -15.66
N GLN A 234 -8.03 -8.31 -15.23
CA GLN A 234 -6.98 -7.36 -15.59
C GLN A 234 -5.65 -8.05 -15.93
N SER A 235 -5.02 -7.60 -17.01
CA SER A 235 -3.69 -8.07 -17.47
C SER A 235 -2.53 -7.24 -16.92
N HIS A 236 -2.83 -6.07 -16.35
CA HIS A 236 -1.86 -5.14 -15.78
C HIS A 236 -2.27 -4.79 -14.35
N GLU A 237 -1.26 -4.56 -13.50
CA GLU A 237 -1.47 -4.15 -12.13
C GLU A 237 -2.29 -2.84 -12.05
N ALA A 238 -3.21 -2.78 -11.07
CA ALA A 238 -4.03 -1.61 -10.76
C ALA A 238 -4.95 -1.10 -11.89
N HIS A 239 -5.19 -1.87 -12.96
CA HIS A 239 -6.07 -1.44 -14.05
C HIS A 239 -7.49 -1.11 -13.57
N ALA A 240 -8.10 -1.98 -12.78
CA ALA A 240 -9.46 -1.81 -12.26
C ALA A 240 -9.60 -0.55 -11.36
N PRO A 241 -8.73 -0.31 -10.36
CA PRO A 241 -8.71 0.95 -9.62
C PRO A 241 -8.56 2.19 -10.51
N ILE A 242 -7.69 2.15 -11.53
CA ILE A 242 -7.48 3.27 -12.45
C ILE A 242 -8.73 3.57 -13.28
N GLN A 243 -9.44 2.55 -13.77
CA GLN A 243 -10.70 2.76 -14.49
C GLN A 243 -11.78 3.35 -13.57
N LEU A 244 -11.85 2.89 -12.32
CA LEU A 244 -12.78 3.43 -11.36
C LEU A 244 -12.49 4.91 -11.06
N GLN A 245 -11.22 5.30 -10.95
CA GLN A 245 -10.82 6.70 -10.81
C GLN A 245 -11.28 7.54 -12.01
N LYS A 246 -11.03 7.08 -13.25
CA LYS A 246 -11.44 7.81 -14.46
C LYS A 246 -12.94 8.04 -14.53
N LEU A 247 -13.74 7.04 -14.13
CA LEU A 247 -15.20 7.16 -14.05
C LEU A 247 -15.61 8.21 -13.01
N ALA A 248 -14.96 8.22 -11.84
CA ALA A 248 -15.20 9.24 -10.82
C ALA A 248 -14.84 10.65 -11.32
N GLU A 249 -13.72 10.81 -12.01
CA GLU A 249 -13.30 12.08 -12.62
C GLU A 249 -14.26 12.56 -13.71
N GLN A 250 -14.82 11.64 -14.51
CA GLN A 250 -15.81 11.96 -15.54
C GLN A 250 -17.11 12.52 -14.95
N HIS A 251 -17.55 11.99 -13.80
CA HIS A 251 -18.71 12.53 -13.10
C HIS A 251 -18.39 13.87 -12.41
N GLY A 252 -17.20 13.96 -11.80
CA GLY A 252 -16.84 15.04 -10.90
C GLY A 252 -17.35 14.81 -9.47
N PRO A 253 -17.36 15.86 -8.63
CA PRO A 253 -17.66 15.74 -7.20
C PRO A 253 -19.02 15.07 -6.93
N ALA A 254 -19.05 14.18 -5.94
CA ALA A 254 -20.25 13.58 -5.39
C ALA A 254 -20.26 13.72 -3.87
N CYS A 255 -21.43 13.69 -3.26
CA CYS A 255 -21.54 13.61 -1.80
C CYS A 255 -21.20 12.18 -1.34
N ALA A 256 -20.53 12.07 -0.20
CA ALA A 256 -20.36 10.78 0.46
C ALA A 256 -21.72 10.17 0.81
N LEU A 257 -21.81 8.85 0.75
CA LEU A 257 -23.00 8.12 1.17
C LEU A 257 -23.16 8.27 2.68
N THR A 258 -24.33 8.77 3.11
CA THR A 258 -24.72 8.78 4.53
C THR A 258 -24.71 7.36 5.06
N ASP A 259 -24.08 7.15 6.22
CA ASP A 259 -23.88 5.83 6.83
C ASP A 259 -23.18 4.80 5.90
N GLY A 260 -22.39 5.28 4.94
CA GLY A 260 -21.66 4.43 3.99
C GLY A 260 -20.46 3.68 4.58
N TYR A 261 -20.07 3.98 5.81
CA TYR A 261 -18.98 3.32 6.51
C TYR A 261 -19.25 3.29 8.02
N GLN A 262 -18.53 2.42 8.73
CA GLN A 262 -18.52 2.38 10.19
C GLN A 262 -17.09 2.15 10.71
N ILE A 263 -16.78 2.67 11.89
CA ILE A 263 -15.54 2.35 12.60
C ILE A 263 -15.92 1.44 13.77
N THR A 264 -15.38 0.22 13.79
CA THR A 264 -15.72 -0.78 14.82
C THR A 264 -15.10 -0.42 16.17
N GLU A 265 -15.57 -1.07 17.24
CA GLU A 265 -14.98 -0.94 18.58
C GLU A 265 -13.49 -1.31 18.63
N THR A 266 -13.06 -2.20 17.72
CA THR A 266 -11.66 -2.61 17.55
C THR A 266 -10.87 -1.69 16.61
N ASN A 267 -11.42 -0.51 16.29
CA ASN A 267 -10.84 0.49 15.39
C ASN A 267 -10.61 0.01 13.94
N ASN A 268 -11.48 -0.87 13.44
CA ASN A 268 -11.45 -1.26 12.03
C ASN A 268 -12.42 -0.39 11.22
N LEU A 269 -11.96 0.11 10.08
CA LEU A 269 -12.79 0.88 9.16
C LEU A 269 -13.50 -0.08 8.19
N ASP A 270 -14.83 -0.09 8.23
CA ASP A 270 -15.67 -1.03 7.49
C ASP A 270 -16.55 -0.30 6.46
N PHE A 271 -16.31 -0.60 5.18
CA PHE A 271 -17.07 -0.09 4.05
C PHE A 271 -18.16 -1.06 3.57
N SER A 272 -18.50 -2.09 4.36
CA SER A 272 -19.62 -3.00 4.07
C SER A 272 -20.93 -2.28 3.74
N PRO A 273 -21.33 -1.17 4.41
CA PRO A 273 -22.52 -0.42 4.04
C PRO A 273 -22.46 0.16 2.62
N LEU A 274 -21.35 0.83 2.27
CA LEU A 274 -21.10 1.31 0.90
C LEU A 274 -21.17 0.18 -0.13
N LEU A 275 -20.49 -0.93 0.14
CA LEU A 275 -20.46 -2.07 -0.77
C LEU A 275 -21.85 -2.69 -0.98
N MET A 276 -22.67 -2.75 0.07
CA MET A 276 -24.07 -3.18 -0.01
C MET A 276 -24.88 -2.26 -0.94
N THR A 277 -24.72 -0.94 -0.81
CA THR A 277 -25.36 0.03 -1.72
C THR A 277 -24.94 -0.17 -3.17
N LEU A 278 -23.64 -0.40 -3.45
CA LEU A 278 -23.18 -0.70 -4.81
C LEU A 278 -23.77 -2.00 -5.38
N ILE A 279 -24.13 -2.96 -4.53
CA ILE A 279 -24.74 -4.23 -4.95
C ILE A 279 -26.22 -4.06 -5.31
N ASP A 280 -26.97 -3.35 -4.48
CA ASP A 280 -28.43 -3.31 -4.47
C ASP A 280 -29.04 -2.18 -5.30
N ASP A 281 -28.34 -1.06 -5.45
CA ASP A 281 -28.83 0.07 -6.21
C ASP A 281 -28.65 -0.17 -7.73
N CYS A 282 -29.77 -0.46 -8.39
CA CYS A 282 -29.81 -0.68 -9.84
C CYS A 282 -29.58 0.61 -10.65
N ASP A 283 -29.86 1.78 -10.09
CA ASP A 283 -29.68 3.06 -10.77
C ASP A 283 -28.19 3.45 -10.78
N LEU A 284 -27.44 3.09 -9.74
CA LEU A 284 -25.97 3.22 -9.74
C LEU A 284 -25.31 2.43 -10.88
N LYS A 285 -25.83 1.24 -11.22
CA LYS A 285 -25.31 0.45 -12.34
C LYS A 285 -25.63 1.05 -13.71
N GLN A 286 -26.66 1.89 -13.79
CA GLN A 286 -26.99 2.64 -15.01
C GLN A 286 -26.13 3.91 -15.15
N ASN A 287 -25.54 4.41 -14.06
CA ASN A 287 -24.65 5.56 -14.04
C ASN A 287 -23.31 5.24 -13.34
N LEU A 288 -22.46 4.47 -14.03
CA LEU A 288 -21.14 4.07 -13.53
C LEU A 288 -20.24 5.25 -13.11
N PRO A 289 -20.19 6.39 -13.84
CA PRO A 289 -19.47 7.57 -13.37
C PRO A 289 -19.93 8.04 -11.99
N TYR A 290 -21.24 8.14 -11.75
CA TYR A 290 -21.77 8.53 -10.44
C TYR A 290 -21.45 7.49 -9.36
N ALA A 291 -21.62 6.20 -9.64
CA ALA A 291 -21.30 5.14 -8.68
C ALA A 291 -19.82 5.15 -8.28
N ALA A 292 -18.92 5.39 -9.23
CA ALA A 292 -17.50 5.54 -8.97
C ALA A 292 -17.20 6.78 -8.12
N ALA A 293 -17.84 7.93 -8.41
CA ALA A 293 -17.68 9.15 -7.62
C ALA A 293 -18.23 8.98 -6.18
N LEU A 294 -19.38 8.32 -6.01
CA LEU A 294 -19.96 7.99 -4.71
C LEU A 294 -19.03 7.09 -3.89
N PHE A 295 -18.44 6.07 -4.53
CA PHE A 295 -17.45 5.19 -3.90
C PHE A 295 -16.25 5.99 -3.37
N HIS A 296 -15.65 6.84 -4.22
CA HIS A 296 -14.50 7.64 -3.82
C HIS A 296 -14.86 8.64 -2.71
N ALA A 297 -15.99 9.36 -2.84
CA ALA A 297 -16.42 10.34 -1.85
C ALA A 297 -16.64 9.71 -0.46
N THR A 298 -17.27 8.52 -0.43
CA THR A 298 -17.50 7.78 0.80
C THR A 298 -16.21 7.24 1.40
N LEU A 299 -15.29 6.75 0.55
CA LEU A 299 -13.97 6.30 0.96
C LEU A 299 -13.16 7.42 1.62
N ILE A 300 -13.12 8.60 0.98
CA ILE A 300 -12.45 9.80 1.48
C ILE A 300 -13.01 10.20 2.85
N GLU A 301 -14.34 10.26 2.99
CA GLU A 301 -14.99 10.64 4.24
C GLU A 301 -14.68 9.65 5.38
N GLY A 302 -14.73 8.35 5.10
CA GLY A 302 -14.42 7.31 6.09
C GLY A 302 -12.97 7.33 6.53
N LEU A 303 -12.03 7.44 5.59
CA LEU A 303 -10.59 7.50 5.88
C LEU A 303 -10.23 8.78 6.65
N ALA A 304 -10.80 9.92 6.28
CA ALA A 304 -10.55 11.18 6.97
C ALA A 304 -11.08 11.11 8.41
N THR A 305 -12.33 10.70 8.61
CA THR A 305 -12.93 10.55 9.94
C THR A 305 -12.13 9.58 10.81
N TRP A 306 -11.71 8.45 10.25
CA TRP A 306 -10.90 7.47 10.94
C TRP A 306 -9.53 8.02 11.38
N THR A 307 -8.88 8.79 10.50
CA THR A 307 -7.61 9.46 10.79
C THR A 307 -7.78 10.57 11.83
N GLU A 308 -8.85 11.36 11.76
CA GLU A 308 -9.17 12.42 12.72
C GLU A 308 -9.37 11.87 14.14
N ILE A 309 -10.15 10.80 14.27
CA ILE A 309 -10.39 10.15 15.57
C ILE A 309 -9.08 9.64 16.17
N ALA A 310 -8.21 9.02 15.36
CA ALA A 310 -6.91 8.55 15.84
C ALA A 310 -5.99 9.71 16.22
N ALA A 311 -5.96 10.79 15.43
CA ALA A 311 -5.16 11.96 15.73
C ALA A 311 -5.55 12.60 17.07
N GLU A 312 -6.85 12.76 17.33
CA GLU A 312 -7.35 13.26 18.61
C GLU A 312 -7.05 12.29 19.75
N LYS A 313 -7.26 10.99 19.56
CA LYS A 313 -7.00 9.98 20.60
C LYS A 313 -5.52 9.92 21.00
N HIS A 314 -4.62 10.00 20.03
CA HIS A 314 -3.17 9.83 20.24
C HIS A 314 -2.42 11.16 20.35
N GLN A 315 -3.10 12.30 20.15
CA GLN A 315 -2.52 13.65 20.16
C GLN A 315 -1.36 13.80 19.15
N VAL A 316 -1.53 13.22 17.95
CA VAL A 316 -0.56 13.27 16.84
C VAL A 316 -1.24 13.83 15.60
N PHE A 317 -0.83 15.02 15.18
CA PHE A 317 -1.46 15.76 14.08
C PHE A 317 -0.58 15.89 12.83
N ILE A 318 0.61 15.30 12.85
CA ILE A 318 1.46 15.12 11.67
C ILE A 318 1.03 13.81 11.00
N LEU A 319 0.47 13.94 9.80
CA LEU A 319 -0.11 12.83 9.05
C LEU A 319 0.76 12.52 7.84
N ALA A 320 1.28 11.30 7.76
CA ALA A 320 2.01 10.79 6.61
C ALA A 320 1.10 9.83 5.82
N LEU A 321 0.84 10.13 4.55
CA LEU A 321 -0.11 9.40 3.71
C LEU A 321 0.64 8.78 2.53
N GLY A 322 0.80 7.45 2.55
CA GLY A 322 1.67 6.70 1.63
C GLY A 322 1.13 5.33 1.22
N GLY A 323 1.79 4.69 0.25
CA GLY A 323 1.34 3.45 -0.39
C GLY A 323 0.73 3.69 -1.77
N GLY A 324 0.75 2.66 -2.62
CA GLY A 324 0.45 2.77 -4.05
C GLY A 324 -0.95 3.31 -4.38
N CYS A 325 -1.91 3.22 -3.46
CA CYS A 325 -3.25 3.79 -3.67
C CYS A 325 -3.25 5.33 -3.72
N PHE A 326 -2.20 6.02 -3.25
CA PHE A 326 -2.08 7.48 -3.35
C PHE A 326 -1.65 7.99 -4.73
N HIS A 327 -1.42 7.10 -5.70
CA HIS A 327 -1.46 7.47 -7.13
C HIS A 327 -2.85 7.95 -7.56
N ASN A 328 -3.91 7.56 -6.84
CA ASN A 328 -5.26 8.01 -7.09
C ASN A 328 -5.42 9.49 -6.68
N THR A 329 -5.52 10.37 -7.67
CA THR A 329 -5.59 11.82 -7.47
C THR A 329 -6.91 12.25 -6.83
N VAL A 330 -8.02 11.57 -7.15
CA VAL A 330 -9.33 11.81 -6.52
C VAL A 330 -9.23 11.55 -5.01
N LEU A 331 -8.64 10.42 -4.62
CA LEU A 331 -8.42 10.07 -3.22
C LEU A 331 -7.49 11.09 -2.53
N ARG A 332 -6.35 11.40 -3.15
CA ARG A 332 -5.35 12.32 -2.60
C ARG A 332 -5.92 13.72 -2.37
N TYR A 333 -6.53 14.32 -3.39
CA TYR A 333 -7.10 15.66 -3.27
C TYR A 333 -8.32 15.68 -2.37
N GLY A 334 -9.14 14.63 -2.40
CA GLY A 334 -10.26 14.46 -1.48
C GLY A 334 -9.84 14.50 -0.02
N LEU A 335 -8.81 13.74 0.34
CA LEU A 335 -8.27 13.71 1.71
C LEU A 335 -7.65 15.05 2.12
N VAL A 336 -6.91 15.71 1.23
CA VAL A 336 -6.39 17.07 1.50
C VAL A 336 -7.52 18.05 1.80
N ASN A 337 -8.60 18.01 1.00
CA ASN A 337 -9.73 18.89 1.20
C ASN A 337 -10.50 18.57 2.48
N ARG A 338 -10.66 17.28 2.82
CA ARG A 338 -11.42 16.85 3.99
C ARG A 338 -10.66 17.02 5.31
N LEU A 339 -9.32 16.92 5.28
CA LEU A 339 -8.42 17.08 6.42
C LEU A 339 -7.73 18.46 6.41
N ASN A 340 -8.49 19.52 6.11
CA ASN A 340 -7.94 20.87 5.92
C ASN A 340 -7.83 21.73 7.20
N ALA A 341 -8.16 21.16 8.37
CA ALA A 341 -8.15 21.90 9.62
C ALA A 341 -6.72 22.36 9.97
N PRO A 342 -6.51 23.58 10.53
CA PRO A 342 -5.17 24.15 10.75
C PRO A 342 -4.21 23.32 11.61
N ARG A 343 -4.74 22.39 12.42
CA ARG A 343 -3.96 21.51 13.29
C ARG A 343 -3.31 20.34 12.54
N PHE A 344 -3.89 19.92 11.41
CA PHE A 344 -3.38 18.79 10.65
C PHE A 344 -2.29 19.21 9.69
N HIS A 345 -1.19 18.46 9.69
CA HIS A 345 -0.07 18.65 8.78
C HIS A 345 0.08 17.40 7.92
N LEU A 346 -0.39 17.49 6.67
CA LEU A 346 -0.41 16.35 5.74
C LEU A 346 0.87 16.30 4.91
N PHE A 347 1.50 15.14 4.91
CA PHE A 347 2.71 14.84 4.16
C PHE A 347 2.45 13.64 3.24
N PHE A 348 2.80 13.82 1.96
CA PHE A 348 2.79 12.78 0.93
C PHE A 348 4.20 12.65 0.37
N SER A 349 4.45 11.64 -0.46
CA SER A 349 5.69 11.57 -1.25
C SER A 349 5.88 12.87 -2.06
N ARG A 350 7.13 13.32 -2.18
CA ARG A 350 7.48 14.62 -2.78
C ARG A 350 8.34 14.47 -4.03
N GLN A 351 9.49 13.82 -3.89
CA GLN A 351 10.44 13.52 -4.96
C GLN A 351 10.24 12.10 -5.48
N LEU A 352 9.86 11.17 -4.60
CA LEU A 352 9.55 9.78 -4.98
C LEU A 352 8.05 9.61 -5.27
N GLN A 353 7.73 8.49 -5.93
CA GLN A 353 6.35 8.05 -6.09
C GLN A 353 5.85 7.44 -4.77
N PRO A 354 4.54 7.46 -4.49
CA PRO A 354 4.00 6.92 -3.25
C PRO A 354 3.95 5.39 -3.19
N ASP A 355 4.50 4.69 -4.19
CA ASP A 355 4.44 3.24 -4.32
C ASP A 355 5.76 2.55 -3.93
N ASP A 356 5.86 1.25 -4.20
CA ASP A 356 6.96 0.38 -3.83
C ASP A 356 8.35 0.88 -4.25
N SER A 357 8.42 1.78 -5.23
CA SER A 357 9.67 2.44 -5.61
C SER A 357 10.28 3.31 -4.51
N ALA A 358 9.51 3.67 -3.47
CA ALA A 358 9.98 4.41 -2.31
C ALA A 358 10.37 3.53 -1.11
N ILE A 359 10.07 2.23 -1.15
CA ILE A 359 10.27 1.33 0.00
C ILE A 359 11.72 1.29 0.46
N ALA A 360 12.70 1.29 -0.46
CA ALA A 360 14.11 1.28 -0.10
C ALA A 360 14.52 2.50 0.74
N LEU A 361 14.01 3.70 0.41
CA LEU A 361 14.25 4.91 1.22
C LEU A 361 13.66 4.74 2.62
N GLY A 362 12.44 4.21 2.71
CA GLY A 362 11.77 3.94 3.97
C GLY A 362 12.51 2.95 4.86
N GLN A 363 12.97 1.85 4.28
CA GLN A 363 13.80 0.85 4.97
C GLN A 363 15.09 1.48 5.52
N ALA A 364 15.78 2.30 4.74
CA ALA A 364 16.96 3.03 5.18
C ALA A 364 16.64 4.01 6.33
N TRP A 365 15.53 4.75 6.23
CA TRP A 365 15.08 5.64 7.30
C TRP A 365 14.81 4.88 8.60
N VAL A 366 14.10 3.75 8.56
CA VAL A 366 13.82 2.93 9.76
C VAL A 366 15.10 2.45 10.41
N ALA A 367 16.08 1.99 9.62
CA ALA A 367 17.37 1.55 10.14
C ALA A 367 18.16 2.68 10.82
N LEU A 368 18.17 3.88 10.24
CA LEU A 368 18.83 5.04 10.86
C LEU A 368 18.21 5.41 12.21
N GLN A 369 16.87 5.33 12.32
CA GLN A 369 16.18 5.57 13.59
C GLN A 369 16.49 4.48 14.63
N ASN A 370 16.83 3.26 14.20
CA ASN A 370 17.17 2.15 15.09
C ASN A 370 18.60 2.27 15.62
N ALA A 371 19.53 2.74 14.78
CA ALA A 371 20.94 2.94 15.15
C ALA A 371 21.17 4.10 16.13
N CYS A 372 20.19 4.98 16.34
CA CYS A 372 20.24 6.06 17.33
C CYS A 372 19.68 5.66 18.71
N LEU A 373 19.22 4.43 18.87
CA LEU A 373 18.88 3.81 20.16
C LEU A 373 20.06 2.99 20.67
#